data_AF-A0A7C6DJM7-F1
#
_entry.id   AF-A0A7C6DJM7-F1
#
_cell.length_a   1.000
_cell.length_b   1.000
_cell.length_c   1.000
_cell.angle_alpha   90.00
_cell.angle_beta   90.00
_cell.angle_gamma   90.00
#
_symmetry.space_group_name_H-M   'P 1'
#
loop_
_entity.id
_entity.type
_entity.pdbx_description
1 polymer ?
#
loop_
_entity_poly.entity_id
_entity_poly.type
_entity_poly.pdbx_seq_one_letter_code
_entity_poly.pdbx_strand_id
1 'polypeptide(L)'
;MPISPARLRGRYAPALVAAAGPASNVAMAVMALLAMGLWDRFDQRGIEQMPHLLVNGRYLLGVFAYANFALAMFNLIPVPPLDGWRILANFSRSYQRMVESPSAGGMMLLLLVVLLLGAGKVIAPLAAALVRQGLWLIRGY
;
A
#
# COMPACT_ATOMS: atom_id res chain seq x y z
N MET A 1 18.37 2.14 -4.83
CA MET A 1 19.32 2.07 -5.96
C MET A 1 18.57 2.31 -7.27
N PRO A 2 19.13 3.07 -8.24
CA PRO A 2 18.52 3.20 -9.56
C PRO A 2 18.58 1.86 -10.30
N ILE A 3 17.43 1.28 -10.60
CA ILE A 3 17.32 0.11 -11.48
C ILE A 3 17.59 0.53 -12.93
N SER A 4 18.59 -0.07 -13.57
CA SER A 4 18.85 0.13 -15.00
C SER A 4 17.79 -0.58 -15.84
N PRO A 5 16.93 0.14 -16.61
CA PRO A 5 15.90 -0.48 -17.44
C PRO A 5 16.48 -1.48 -18.46
N ALA A 6 17.73 -1.27 -18.87
CA ALA A 6 18.47 -2.12 -19.80
C ALA A 6 18.72 -3.56 -19.31
N ARG A 7 18.54 -3.87 -18.02
CA ARG A 7 18.71 -5.23 -17.46
C ARG A 7 17.40 -5.99 -17.31
N LEU A 8 16.26 -5.35 -17.57
CA LEU A 8 14.94 -5.96 -17.41
C LEU A 8 14.56 -6.69 -18.70
N ARG A 9 14.58 -8.03 -18.65
CA ARG A 9 14.14 -8.89 -19.76
C ARG A 9 12.61 -9.04 -19.74
N GLY A 10 11.94 -8.43 -20.71
CA GLY A 10 10.51 -8.61 -20.98
C GLY A 10 9.69 -7.32 -20.96
N ARG A 11 8.66 -7.25 -21.81
CA ARG A 11 7.78 -6.08 -22.02
C ARG A 11 7.09 -5.57 -20.73
N TYR A 12 6.94 -6.42 -19.72
CA TYR A 12 6.26 -6.09 -18.46
C TYR A 12 7.18 -6.05 -17.24
N ALA A 13 8.48 -6.31 -17.42
CA ALA A 13 9.43 -6.35 -16.32
C ALA A 13 9.52 -5.01 -15.53
N PRO A 14 9.48 -3.81 -16.16
CA PRO A 14 9.42 -2.54 -15.42
C PRO A 14 8.15 -2.38 -14.58
N ALA A 15 7.00 -2.84 -15.09
CA ALA A 15 5.73 -2.78 -14.36
C ALA A 15 5.70 -3.75 -13.18
N LEU A 16 6.26 -4.96 -13.34
CA LEU A 16 6.37 -5.93 -12.25
C LEU A 16 7.27 -5.42 -11.11
N VAL A 17 8.38 -4.76 -11.45
CA VAL A 17 9.25 -4.16 -10.43
C VAL A 17 8.58 -2.98 -9.73
N ALA A 18 7.85 -2.14 -10.46
CA ALA A 18 7.07 -1.05 -9.85
C ALA A 18 5.92 -1.59 -8.97
N ALA A 19 5.30 -2.71 -9.35
CA ALA A 19 4.26 -3.37 -8.55
C ALA A 19 4.83 -4.04 -7.28
N ALA A 20 6.14 -4.27 -7.19
CA ALA A 20 6.76 -4.90 -6.02
C ALA A 20 6.59 -4.07 -4.74
N GLY A 21 6.59 -2.73 -4.84
CA GLY A 21 6.35 -1.82 -3.72
C GLY A 21 4.93 -1.96 -3.14
N PRO A 22 3.87 -1.72 -3.93
CA PRO A 22 2.50 -1.99 -3.51
C PRO A 22 2.27 -3.42 -3.00
N ALA A 23 2.86 -4.42 -3.66
CA ALA A 23 2.72 -5.82 -3.28
C ALA A 23 3.34 -6.13 -1.90
N SER A 24 4.53 -5.58 -1.60
CA SER A 24 5.18 -5.77 -0.30
C SER A 24 4.38 -5.11 0.83
N ASN A 25 3.83 -3.92 0.57
CA ASN A 25 2.92 -3.25 1.52
C ASN A 25 1.68 -4.10 1.80
N VAL A 26 1.01 -4.65 0.76
CA VAL A 26 -0.13 -5.56 0.96
C VAL A 26 0.29 -6.80 1.77
N ALA A 27 1.44 -7.39 1.45
CA ALA A 27 1.95 -8.55 2.19
C ALA A 27 2.19 -8.22 3.67
N MET A 28 2.81 -7.07 3.98
CA MET A 28 3.00 -6.59 5.35
C MET A 28 1.68 -6.36 6.09
N ALA A 29 0.68 -5.79 5.41
CA ALA A 29 -0.65 -5.60 6.01
C ALA A 29 -1.31 -6.94 6.35
N VAL A 30 -1.26 -7.92 5.44
CA VAL A 30 -1.80 -9.26 5.66
C VAL A 30 -1.07 -9.98 6.80
N MET A 31 0.27 -9.91 6.85
CA MET A 31 1.04 -10.50 7.95
C MET A 31 0.65 -9.91 9.30
N ALA A 32 0.44 -8.60 9.39
CA ALA A 32 0.01 -7.95 10.63
C ALA A 32 -1.41 -8.35 11.05
N LEU A 33 -2.33 -8.51 10.10
CA LEU A 33 -3.68 -9.02 10.37
C LEU A 33 -3.64 -10.47 10.89
N LEU A 34 -2.83 -11.34 10.28
CA LEU A 34 -2.65 -12.72 10.73
C LEU A 34 -2.05 -12.78 12.13
N ALA A 35 -1.03 -11.97 12.41
CA ALA A 35 -0.44 -11.86 13.74
C ALA A 35 -1.47 -11.39 14.78
N MET A 36 -2.30 -10.41 14.44
CA MET A 36 -3.35 -9.90 15.31
C MET A 36 -4.45 -10.94 15.57
N GLY A 37 -4.85 -11.70 14.55
CA GLY A 37 -5.83 -12.77 14.73
C GLY A 37 -5.30 -13.96 15.52
N LEU A 38 -4.01 -14.32 15.35
CA LEU A 38 -3.36 -15.33 16.17
C LEU A 38 -3.26 -14.87 17.63
N TRP A 39 -2.92 -13.61 17.85
CA TRP A 39 -2.88 -12.99 19.17
C TRP A 39 -4.24 -13.05 19.87
N ASP A 40 -5.33 -12.65 19.19
CA ASP A 40 -6.69 -12.71 19.74
C ASP A 40 -7.07 -14.14 20.21
N ARG A 41 -6.58 -15.19 19.52
CA ARG A 41 -6.84 -16.59 19.87
C ARG A 41 -6.07 -17.05 21.12
N PHE A 42 -4.87 -16.52 21.35
CA PHE A 42 -4.08 -16.82 22.54
C PHE A 42 -4.59 -16.05 23.77
N ASP A 43 -5.03 -14.81 23.59
CA ASP A 43 -5.66 -13.99 24.64
C ASP A 43 -6.95 -14.64 25.18
N GLN A 44 -7.81 -15.15 24.30
CA GLN A 44 -9.04 -15.89 24.69
C GLN A 44 -8.76 -17.15 25.52
N ARG A 45 -7.55 -17.71 25.46
CA ARG A 45 -7.14 -18.89 26.25
C ARG A 45 -6.58 -18.52 27.63
N GLY A 46 -6.54 -17.23 27.98
CA GLY A 46 -6.12 -16.76 29.30
C GLY A 46 -4.62 -16.91 29.58
N ILE A 47 -3.79 -17.01 28.54
CA ILE A 47 -2.36 -17.33 28.65
C ILE A 47 -1.52 -16.10 29.06
N GLU A 48 -2.00 -14.87 28.88
CA GLU A 48 -1.26 -13.65 29.21
C GLU A 48 -2.08 -12.66 30.07
N GLN A 49 -1.61 -12.39 31.30
CA GLN A 49 -2.21 -11.42 32.23
C GLN A 49 -1.54 -10.03 32.15
N MET A 50 -1.23 -9.53 30.96
CA MET A 50 -0.56 -8.21 30.77
C MET A 50 -1.42 -7.19 30.02
N PRO A 51 -2.44 -6.58 30.67
CA PRO A 51 -3.43 -5.73 30.00
C PRO A 51 -2.84 -4.55 29.19
N HIS A 52 -1.73 -3.97 29.62
CA HIS A 52 -1.13 -2.83 28.92
C HIS A 52 -0.31 -3.21 27.67
N LEU A 53 0.43 -4.32 27.68
CA LEU A 53 1.14 -4.80 26.48
C LEU A 53 0.15 -5.32 25.43
N LEU A 54 -0.91 -6.02 25.87
CA LEU A 54 -1.96 -6.55 25.02
C LEU A 54 -2.68 -5.45 24.22
N VAL A 55 -3.06 -4.35 24.88
CA VAL A 55 -3.77 -3.22 24.22
C VAL A 55 -2.84 -2.46 23.27
N ASN A 56 -1.61 -2.18 23.67
CA ASN A 56 -0.67 -1.39 22.86
C ASN A 56 -0.18 -2.18 21.64
N GLY A 57 0.12 -3.47 21.78
CA GLY A 57 0.55 -4.33 20.68
C GLY A 57 -0.55 -4.52 19.63
N ARG A 58 -1.79 -4.73 20.08
CA ARG A 58 -2.94 -4.86 19.18
C ARG A 58 -3.23 -3.57 18.42
N TYR A 59 -3.17 -2.42 19.10
CA TYR A 59 -3.32 -1.12 18.44
C TYR A 59 -2.21 -0.90 17.40
N LEU A 60 -0.96 -1.23 17.75
CA LEU A 60 0.18 -1.11 16.84
C LEU A 60 0.00 -1.96 15.58
N LEU A 61 -0.40 -3.23 15.71
CA LEU A 61 -0.65 -4.10 14.56
C LEU A 61 -1.79 -3.58 13.67
N GLY A 62 -2.87 -3.07 14.28
CA GLY A 62 -3.98 -2.47 13.54
C GLY A 62 -3.57 -1.23 12.75
N VAL A 63 -2.81 -0.31 13.38
CA VAL A 63 -2.27 0.88 12.72
C VAL A 63 -1.26 0.49 11.63
N PHE A 64 -0.42 -0.51 11.89
CA PHE A 64 0.56 -1.00 10.91
C PHE A 64 -0.11 -1.61 9.69
N ALA A 65 -1.15 -2.45 9.87
CA ALA A 65 -1.93 -3.00 8.76
C ALA A 65 -2.63 -1.91 7.96
N TYR A 66 -3.27 -0.95 8.65
CA TYR A 66 -3.91 0.21 8.04
C TYR A 66 -2.92 1.03 7.20
N ALA A 67 -1.76 1.38 7.78
CA ALA A 67 -0.75 2.19 7.11
C ALA A 67 -0.22 1.49 5.86
N ASN A 68 0.03 0.17 5.94
CA ASN A 68 0.50 -0.61 4.80
C ASN A 68 -0.54 -0.71 3.67
N PHE A 69 -1.82 -0.95 3.98
CA PHE A 69 -2.86 -0.88 2.94
C PHE A 69 -2.97 0.52 2.33
N ALA A 70 -2.94 1.56 3.15
CA ALA A 70 -2.99 2.93 2.67
C ALA A 70 -1.80 3.27 1.75
N LEU A 71 -0.59 2.87 2.13
CA LEU A 71 0.63 3.03 1.33
C LEU A 71 0.58 2.24 0.03
N ALA A 72 0.07 1.00 0.05
CA ALA A 72 -0.12 0.21 -1.16
C ALA A 72 -1.04 0.93 -2.16
N MET A 73 -2.19 1.41 -1.70
CA MET A 73 -3.15 2.14 -2.53
C MET A 73 -2.57 3.46 -3.04
N PHE A 74 -1.85 4.19 -2.19
CA PHE A 74 -1.19 5.44 -2.56
C PHE A 74 -0.13 5.20 -3.64
N ASN A 75 0.70 4.15 -3.50
CA ASN A 75 1.73 3.82 -4.49
C ASN A 75 1.16 3.32 -5.82
N LEU A 76 -0.10 2.89 -5.90
CA LEU A 76 -0.74 2.49 -7.17
C LEU A 76 -1.26 3.67 -7.98
N ILE A 77 -1.26 4.88 -7.43
CA ILE A 77 -1.76 6.07 -8.12
C ILE A 77 -0.81 6.43 -9.27
N PRO A 78 -1.32 6.63 -10.50
CA PRO A 78 -0.51 6.90 -11.67
C PRO A 78 -0.10 8.38 -11.76
N VAL A 79 0.69 8.84 -10.80
CA VAL A 79 1.26 10.20 -10.76
C VAL A 79 2.70 10.14 -10.25
N PRO A 80 3.70 10.70 -10.97
CA PRO A 80 5.05 10.83 -10.46
C PRO A 80 5.11 11.59 -9.12
N PRO A 81 5.91 11.15 -8.13
CA PRO A 81 6.92 10.08 -8.17
C PRO A 81 6.43 8.67 -7.78
N LEU A 82 5.13 8.46 -7.59
CA LEU A 82 4.54 7.21 -7.03
C LEU A 82 4.69 6.00 -7.97
N ASP A 83 4.88 4.78 -7.45
CA ASP A 83 5.22 3.61 -8.29
C ASP A 83 4.22 3.35 -9.45
N GLY A 84 2.94 3.69 -9.27
CA GLY A 84 1.85 3.52 -10.21
C GLY A 84 2.04 4.22 -11.55
N TRP A 85 2.80 5.33 -11.60
CA TRP A 85 3.05 6.01 -12.89
C TRP A 85 3.91 5.13 -13.81
N ARG A 86 4.87 4.38 -13.25
CA ARG A 86 5.72 3.44 -14.02
C ARG A 86 4.92 2.24 -14.50
N ILE A 87 3.99 1.77 -13.67
CA ILE A 87 3.05 0.71 -14.06
C ILE A 87 2.26 1.19 -15.28
N LEU A 88 1.60 2.35 -15.18
CA LEU A 88 0.77 2.87 -16.28
C LEU A 88 1.59 3.23 -17.54
N ALA A 89 2.77 3.83 -17.37
CA ALA A 89 3.68 4.16 -18.48
C ALA A 89 4.09 2.91 -19.28
N ASN A 90 4.24 1.77 -18.63
CA ASN A 90 4.57 0.53 -19.30
C ASN A 90 3.43 -0.02 -20.19
N PHE A 91 2.17 0.28 -19.85
CA PHE A 91 1.00 -0.10 -20.65
C PHE A 91 0.59 0.95 -21.68
N SER A 92 0.93 2.23 -21.47
CA SER A 92 0.57 3.34 -22.34
C SER A 92 1.78 4.20 -22.71
N ARG A 93 2.26 4.03 -23.96
CA ARG A 93 3.33 4.88 -24.53
C ARG A 93 2.94 6.35 -24.65
N SER A 94 1.65 6.64 -24.81
CA SER A 94 1.15 8.02 -24.84
C SER A 94 1.25 8.67 -23.46
N TYR A 95 0.90 7.93 -22.40
CA TYR A 95 1.07 8.40 -21.03
C TYR A 95 2.54 8.58 -20.67
N GLN A 96 3.41 7.63 -21.06
CA GLN A 96 4.85 7.75 -20.86
C GLN A 96 5.41 9.03 -21.49
N ARG A 97 5.11 9.28 -22.77
CA ARG A 97 5.56 10.51 -23.47
C ARG A 97 5.02 11.79 -22.84
N MET A 98 3.78 11.76 -22.34
CA MET A 98 3.19 12.89 -21.65
C MET A 98 3.95 13.19 -20.36
N VAL A 99 4.24 12.18 -19.54
CA VAL A 99 4.93 12.35 -18.25
C VAL A 99 6.40 12.74 -18.42
N GLU A 100 7.08 12.21 -19.44
CA GLU A 100 8.49 12.52 -19.74
C GLU A 100 8.66 13.86 -20.48
N SER A 101 7.57 14.50 -20.91
CA SER A 101 7.62 15.81 -21.54
C SER A 101 8.17 16.87 -20.57
N PRO A 102 9.13 17.72 -20.98
CA PRO A 102 9.62 18.84 -20.17
C PRO A 102 8.52 19.78 -19.69
N SER A 103 7.43 19.91 -20.46
CA SER A 103 6.29 20.76 -20.10
C SER A 103 5.33 20.13 -19.08
N ALA A 104 5.42 18.82 -18.81
CA ALA A 104 4.49 18.13 -17.93
C ALA A 104 4.84 18.24 -16.44
N GLY A 105 6.06 18.67 -16.09
CA GLY A 105 6.52 18.74 -14.70
C GLY A 105 5.61 19.57 -13.80
N GLY A 106 5.22 20.76 -14.24
CA GLY A 106 4.30 21.63 -13.47
C GLY A 106 2.89 21.04 -13.32
N MET A 107 2.36 20.43 -14.38
CA MET A 107 1.06 19.77 -14.36
C MET A 107 1.05 18.54 -13.44
N MET A 108 2.11 17.71 -13.50
CA MET A 108 2.24 16.53 -12.65
C MET A 108 2.41 16.91 -11.18
N LEU A 109 3.16 17.97 -10.88
CA LEU A 109 3.27 18.49 -9.52
C LEU A 109 1.93 19.00 -8.99
N LEU A 110 1.18 19.74 -9.80
CA LEU A 110 -0.13 20.24 -9.43
C LEU A 110 -1.11 19.08 -9.20
N LEU A 111 -1.11 18.07 -10.08
CA LEU A 111 -1.88 16.84 -9.89
C LEU A 111 -1.51 16.13 -8.60
N LEU A 112 -0.22 16.01 -8.28
CA LEU A 112 0.26 15.40 -7.04
C LEU A 112 -0.27 16.15 -5.82
N VAL A 113 -0.22 17.49 -5.81
CA VAL A 113 -0.73 18.32 -4.71
C VAL A 113 -2.24 18.15 -4.54
N VAL A 114 -3.01 18.26 -5.62
CA VAL A 114 -4.47 18.06 -5.60
C VAL A 114 -4.81 16.67 -5.06
N LEU A 115 -4.04 15.67 -5.50
CA LEU A 115 -4.22 14.30 -5.08
C LEU A 115 -3.86 14.10 -3.61
N LEU A 116 -2.80 14.72 -3.09
CA LEU A 116 -2.46 14.66 -1.66
C LEU A 116 -3.57 15.24 -0.77
N LEU A 117 -4.23 16.30 -1.22
CA LEU A 117 -5.34 16.94 -0.50
C LEU A 117 -6.63 16.10 -0.50
N GLY A 118 -6.83 15.28 -1.54
CA GLY A 118 -8.08 14.51 -1.74
C GLY A 118 -7.98 13.02 -1.44
N ALA A 119 -6.84 12.38 -1.75
CA ALA A 119 -6.68 10.93 -1.74
C ALA A 119 -6.93 10.31 -0.37
N GLY A 120 -6.58 11.01 0.71
CA GLY A 120 -6.85 10.57 2.08
C GLY A 120 -8.33 10.28 2.34
N LYS A 121 -9.25 11.05 1.74
CA LYS A 121 -10.70 10.87 1.91
C LYS A 121 -11.22 9.56 1.30
N VAL A 122 -10.48 9.00 0.34
CA VAL A 122 -10.82 7.73 -0.32
C VAL A 122 -10.00 6.59 0.25
N ILE A 123 -8.69 6.78 0.39
CA ILE A 123 -7.75 5.75 0.86
C ILE A 123 -8.02 5.40 2.33
N ALA A 124 -8.23 6.38 3.21
CA ALA A 124 -8.42 6.11 4.64
C ALA A 124 -9.64 5.21 4.94
N PRO A 125 -10.86 5.50 4.46
CA PRO A 125 -12.00 4.63 4.75
C PRO A 125 -11.84 3.25 4.10
N LEU A 126 -11.21 3.15 2.92
CA LEU A 126 -10.96 1.88 2.25
C LEU A 126 -9.91 1.03 3.00
N ALA A 127 -8.78 1.61 3.39
CA ALA A 127 -7.78 0.93 4.20
C ALA A 127 -8.37 0.47 5.54
N ALA A 128 -9.17 1.31 6.20
CA ALA A 128 -9.88 0.93 7.42
C ALA A 128 -10.91 -0.19 7.18
N ALA A 129 -11.63 -0.16 6.05
CA ALA A 129 -12.56 -1.22 5.67
C ALA A 129 -11.84 -2.56 5.43
N LEU A 130 -10.70 -2.55 4.74
CA LEU A 130 -9.86 -3.74 4.51
C LEU A 130 -9.36 -4.34 5.82
N VAL A 131 -8.91 -3.50 6.76
CA VAL A 131 -8.51 -3.98 8.09
C VAL A 131 -9.69 -4.60 8.82
N ARG A 132 -10.87 -3.94 8.84
CA ARG A 132 -12.07 -4.48 9.51
C ARG A 132 -12.53 -5.81 8.90
N GLN A 133 -12.59 -5.88 7.56
CA GLN A 133 -12.99 -7.10 6.85
C GLN A 133 -11.96 -8.22 7.05
N GLY A 134 -10.66 -7.92 6.99
CA GLY A 134 -9.60 -8.88 7.24
C GLY A 134 -9.68 -9.47 8.65
N LEU A 135 -9.92 -8.62 9.66
CA LEU A 135 -10.11 -9.09 11.04
C LEU A 135 -11.39 -9.93 11.20
N TRP A 136 -12.48 -9.55 10.53
CA TRP A 136 -13.72 -10.33 10.51
C TRP A 136 -13.48 -11.74 9.96
N LEU A 137 -12.80 -11.84 8.82
CA LEU A 137 -12.44 -13.12 8.18
C LEU A 137 -11.56 -13.99 9.08
N ILE A 138 -10.55 -13.42 9.74
CA ILE A 138 -9.60 -14.21 10.56
C ILE A 138 -10.26 -14.67 11.87
N ARG A 139 -11.20 -13.89 12.41
CA ARG A 139 -11.94 -14.24 13.63
C ARG A 139 -13.02 -15.28 13.39
N GLY A 140 -13.50 -15.44 12.15
CA GLY A 140 -14.39 -16.53 11.75
C GLY A 140 -15.82 -16.38 12.24
N TYR A 141 -16.33 -15.14 12.28
CA TYR A 141 -17.76 -14.86 12.41
C TYR A 141 -18.41 -14.66 11.05
#